data_AF-A0A5K1DJX1-F1
#
_entry.id   AF-A0A5K1DJX1-F1
#
_cell.length_a   1.000
_cell.length_b   1.000
_cell.length_c   1.000
_cell.angle_alpha   90.00
_cell.angle_beta   90.00
_cell.angle_gamma   90.00
#
_symmetry.space_group_name_H-M   'P 1'
#
loop_
_entity.id
_entity.type
_entity.pdbx_description
1 polymer ?
#
loop_
_entity_poly.entity_id
_entity_poly.type
_entity_poly.pdbx_seq_one_letter_code
_entity_poly.pdbx_strand_id
1 'polypeptide(L)'
;MIGATKIIFMDEISTGLDSSPIYQIVTCLLCTNAPVLISLLQPAPETFDLFDEMAEGKIVYHGPHVHALQFCEDCGLKCPKRKGAADFLQE
;
A
#
# COMPACT_ATOMS: atom_id res chain seq x y z
N MET A 1 23.06 -17.91 14.87
CA MET A 1 22.30 -18.48 13.74
C MET A 1 22.28 -17.46 12.61
N ILE A 2 23.00 -17.70 11.52
CA ILE A 2 22.90 -16.87 10.31
C ILE A 2 21.98 -17.63 9.37
N GLY A 3 20.67 -17.33 9.45
CA GLY A 3 19.69 -17.83 8.49
C GLY A 3 19.55 -16.81 7.37
N ALA A 4 19.35 -17.26 6.13
CA ALA A 4 19.03 -16.36 5.03
C ALA A 4 17.73 -15.62 5.34
N THR A 5 17.81 -14.31 5.61
CA THR A 5 16.63 -13.45 5.72
C THR A 5 15.98 -13.41 4.34
N LYS A 6 14.79 -13.99 4.24
CA LYS A 6 14.01 -13.99 3.00
C LYS A 6 13.33 -12.63 2.89
N ILE A 7 13.70 -11.85 1.89
CA ILE A 7 13.02 -10.60 1.53
C ILE A 7 12.34 -10.85 0.19
N ILE A 8 11.07 -10.43 0.07
CA ILE A 8 10.27 -10.63 -1.13
C ILE A 8 10.13 -9.29 -1.84
N PHE A 9 10.44 -9.26 -3.14
CA PHE A 9 10.28 -8.10 -4.01
C PHE A 9 9.34 -8.46 -5.14
N MET A 10 8.34 -7.61 -5.38
CA MET A 10 7.39 -7.77 -6.48
C MET A 10 7.12 -6.43 -7.14
N ASP A 11 7.23 -6.38 -8.46
CA ASP A 11 6.99 -5.16 -9.24
C ASP A 11 5.80 -5.35 -10.18
N GLU A 12 4.99 -4.30 -10.31
CA GLU A 12 3.83 -4.21 -11.21
C GLU A 12 2.87 -5.43 -11.20
N ILE A 13 2.66 -6.08 -10.05
CA ILE A 13 1.81 -7.29 -9.98
C ILE A 13 0.32 -7.03 -10.24
N SER A 14 -0.08 -5.76 -10.36
CA SER A 14 -1.44 -5.39 -10.75
C SER A 14 -1.68 -5.42 -12.26
N THR A 15 -0.63 -5.55 -13.08
CA THR A 15 -0.76 -5.53 -14.54
C THR A 15 -1.44 -6.80 -15.07
N GLY A 16 -2.59 -6.64 -15.73
CA GLY A 16 -3.32 -7.75 -16.35
C GLY A 16 -4.12 -8.64 -15.38
N LEU A 17 -4.24 -8.25 -14.11
CA LEU A 17 -5.07 -8.93 -13.11
C LEU A 17 -6.20 -8.01 -12.62
N ASP A 18 -7.36 -8.59 -12.38
CA ASP A 18 -8.45 -7.90 -11.67
C ASP A 18 -8.08 -7.66 -10.19
N SER A 19 -8.82 -6.78 -9.50
CA SER A 19 -8.53 -6.38 -8.11
C SER A 19 -8.57 -7.53 -7.09
N SER A 20 -9.43 -8.53 -7.30
CA SER A 20 -9.61 -9.66 -6.37
C SER A 20 -8.37 -10.59 -6.28
N PRO A 21 -7.79 -11.07 -7.41
CA PRO A 21 -6.52 -11.80 -7.39
C PRO A 21 -5.38 -11.05 -6.70
N ILE A 22 -5.26 -9.73 -6.92
CA ILE A 22 -4.19 -8.92 -6.34
C ILE A 22 -4.32 -8.89 -4.81
N TYR A 23 -5.52 -8.64 -4.30
CA TYR A 23 -5.78 -8.64 -2.87
C TYR A 23 -5.39 -9.97 -2.21
N GLN A 24 -5.73 -11.10 -2.84
CA GLN A 24 -5.35 -12.42 -2.34
C GLN A 24 -3.83 -12.64 -2.34
N ILE A 25 -3.14 -12.20 -3.40
CA ILE A 25 -1.68 -12.29 -3.48
C ILE A 25 -1.03 -11.49 -2.35
N VAL A 26 -1.42 -10.23 -2.17
CA VAL A 26 -0.88 -9.35 -1.11
C VAL A 26 -1.14 -9.96 0.26
N THR A 27 -2.37 -10.43 0.52
CA THR A 27 -2.73 -11.08 1.79
C THR A 27 -1.88 -12.33 2.06
N CYS A 28 -1.68 -13.19 1.05
CA CYS A 28 -0.83 -14.38 1.16
C CYS A 28 0.63 -14.03 1.47
N LEU A 29 1.14 -12.95 0.89
CA LEU A 29 2.51 -12.49 1.14
C LEU A 29 2.69 -11.98 2.57
N LEU A 30 1.70 -11.25 3.10
CA LEU A 30 1.70 -10.80 4.49
C LEU A 30 1.71 -11.98 5.49
N CYS A 31 1.06 -13.11 5.15
CA CYS A 31 1.11 -14.33 5.96
C CYS A 31 2.49 -14.98 6.06
N THR A 32 3.47 -14.59 5.23
CA THR A 32 4.81 -15.18 5.24
C THR A 32 5.71 -14.68 6.37
N ASN A 33 5.32 -13.59 7.06
CA ASN A 33 6.13 -12.86 8.05
C ASN A 33 7.53 -12.45 7.52
N ALA A 34 7.72 -12.45 6.21
CA ALA A 34 8.92 -11.93 5.56
C ALA A 34 8.73 -10.42 5.32
N PRO A 35 9.81 -9.62 5.31
CA PRO A 35 9.75 -8.28 4.75
C PRO A 35 9.38 -8.36 3.26
N VAL A 36 8.39 -7.59 2.86
CA VAL A 36 7.84 -7.58 1.49
C VAL A 36 7.84 -6.15 0.95
N LEU A 37 8.39 -5.96 -0.25
CA LEU A 37 8.27 -4.73 -1.02
C LEU A 37 7.46 -5.03 -2.30
N ILE A 38 6.31 -4.39 -2.45
CA ILE A 38 5.43 -4.55 -3.61
C ILE A 38 5.17 -3.18 -4.24
N SER A 39 5.25 -3.11 -5.57
CA SER A 39 4.76 -2.00 -6.38
C SER A 39 3.40 -2.36 -6.99
N LEU A 40 2.39 -1.52 -6.77
CA LEU A 40 1.06 -1.64 -7.36
C LEU A 40 0.71 -0.38 -8.15
N LEU A 41 0.31 -0.55 -9.40
CA LEU A 41 -0.28 0.53 -10.19
C LEU A 41 -1.77 0.65 -9.81
N GLN A 42 -2.13 1.74 -9.14
CA GLN A 42 -3.52 2.10 -8.75
C GLN A 42 -4.28 0.96 -8.05
N PRO A 43 -3.89 0.57 -6.82
CA PRO A 43 -4.56 -0.50 -6.11
C PRO A 43 -6.00 -0.13 -5.76
N ALA A 44 -6.90 -1.12 -5.77
CA ALA A 44 -8.25 -0.95 -5.26
C ALA A 44 -8.22 -0.55 -3.76
N PRO A 45 -9.23 0.19 -3.25
CA PRO A 45 -9.25 0.69 -1.89
C PRO A 45 -8.95 -0.37 -0.82
N GLU A 46 -9.51 -1.57 -0.97
CA GLU A 46 -9.33 -2.68 -0.02
C GLU A 46 -7.90 -3.21 0.00
N THR A 47 -7.19 -3.08 -1.13
CA THR A 47 -5.78 -3.46 -1.23
C THR A 47 -4.88 -2.34 -0.71
N PHE A 48 -5.24 -1.08 -0.94
CA PHE A 48 -4.51 0.08 -0.43
C PHE A 48 -4.42 0.09 1.10
N ASP A 49 -5.49 -0.30 1.79
CA ASP A 49 -5.53 -0.40 3.25
C ASP A 49 -4.53 -1.43 3.84
N LEU A 50 -3.85 -2.23 3.01
CA LEU A 50 -2.81 -3.17 3.43
C LEU A 50 -1.38 -2.58 3.39
N PHE A 51 -1.19 -1.36 2.89
CA PHE A 51 0.13 -0.78 2.64
C PHE A 51 0.53 0.33 3.62
N ASP A 52 1.74 0.21 4.17
CA ASP A 52 2.33 1.21 5.08
C ASP A 52 3.20 2.27 4.36
N GLU A 53 3.33 2.23 3.04
CA GLU A 53 4.12 3.21 2.28
C GLU A 53 3.35 3.72 1.06
N MET A 54 3.46 5.03 0.82
CA MET A 54 2.86 5.70 -0.33
C MET A 54 3.92 6.51 -1.08
N ALA A 55 4.07 6.26 -2.37
CA ALA A 55 5.04 6.93 -3.21
C ALA A 55 4.49 7.25 -4.60
N GLU A 56 4.79 8.45 -5.09
CA GLU A 56 4.46 8.91 -6.45
C GLU A 56 5.67 9.65 -7.03
N GLY A 57 6.64 8.89 -7.56
CA GLY A 57 7.93 9.42 -8.02
C GLY A 57 8.88 9.88 -6.89
N LYS A 58 8.37 10.08 -5.67
CA LYS A 58 9.09 10.25 -4.40
C LYS A 58 8.25 9.64 -3.28
N ILE A 59 8.88 9.29 -2.16
CA ILE A 59 8.17 8.84 -0.95
C ILE A 59 7.33 10.01 -0.44
N VAL A 60 6.01 9.86 -0.45
CA VAL A 60 5.03 10.84 0.06
C VAL A 60 4.77 10.59 1.54
N TYR A 61 4.66 9.31 1.92
CA TYR A 61 4.42 8.90 3.29
C TYR A 61 5.07 7.54 3.58
N HIS A 62 5.61 7.38 4.79
CA HIS A 62 6.21 6.14 5.29
C HIS A 62 5.79 5.95 6.75
N GLY A 63 4.99 4.93 7.03
CA GLY A 63 4.48 4.61 8.36
C GLY A 63 3.14 3.87 8.31
N PRO A 64 2.55 3.50 9.46
CA PRO A 64 1.29 2.76 9.47
C PRO A 64 0.19 3.45 8.64
N HIS A 65 -0.52 2.70 7.78
CA HIS A 65 -1.58 3.25 6.91
C HIS A 65 -2.64 4.05 7.68
N VAL A 66 -2.95 3.64 8.91
CA VAL A 66 -3.90 4.33 9.82
C VAL A 66 -3.53 5.78 10.13
N HIS A 67 -2.25 6.15 10.00
CA HIS A 67 -1.78 7.51 10.22
C HIS A 67 -1.60 8.30 8.93
N ALA A 68 -1.71 7.68 7.75
CA ALA A 68 -1.52 8.35 6.47
C ALA A 68 -2.52 9.50 6.27
N LEU A 69 -3.78 9.29 6.64
CA LEU A 69 -4.81 10.33 6.54
C LEU A 69 -4.53 11.52 7.47
N GLN A 70 -4.12 11.25 8.71
CA GLN A 70 -3.75 12.30 9.67
C GLN A 70 -2.54 13.10 9.18
N PHE A 71 -1.54 12.42 8.61
CA PHE A 71 -0.38 13.06 8.02
C PHE A 71 -0.77 14.03 6.89
N CYS A 72 -1.68 13.62 5.99
CA CYS A 72 -2.21 14.51 4.97
C CYS A 72 -2.94 15.72 5.57
N GLU A 73 -3.75 15.51 6.60
CA GLU A 73 -4.45 16.62 7.29
C GLU A 73 -3.46 17.60 7.95
N ASP A 74 -2.39 17.11 8.56
CA ASP A 74 -1.34 17.92 9.17
C ASP A 74 -0.56 18.73 8.12
N CYS A 75 -0.46 18.21 6.89
CA CYS A 75 0.06 18.93 5.73
C CYS A 75 -0.95 19.93 5.12
N GLY A 76 -2.18 20.01 5.64
CA GLY A 76 -3.23 20.92 5.17
C GLY A 76 -4.16 20.33 4.11
N LEU A 77 -4.02 19.04 3.78
CA LEU A 77 -4.87 18.33 2.83
C LEU A 77 -6.01 17.63 3.59
N LYS A 78 -7.25 18.12 3.45
CA LYS A 78 -8.42 17.52 4.10
C LYS A 78 -9.18 16.60 3.17
N CYS A 79 -9.45 15.39 3.64
CA CYS A 79 -10.29 14.44 2.91
C CYS A 79 -11.74 14.97 2.81
N PRO A 80 -12.33 15.05 1.61
CA PRO A 80 -13.73 15.44 1.44
C PRO A 80 -14.68 14.42 2.06
N LYS A 81 -15.76 14.88 2.73
CA LYS A 81 -16.76 14.00 3.39
C LYS A 81 -17.44 12.96 2.49
N ARG A 82 -17.35 13.11 1.16
CA ARG A 82 -17.99 12.22 0.17
C ARG A 82 -17.00 11.27 -0.49
N LYS A 83 -15.73 11.29 -0.08
CA LYS A 83 -14.64 10.55 -0.72
C LYS A 83 -14.03 9.56 0.29
N GLY A 84 -13.65 8.38 -0.21
CA GLY A 84 -12.94 7.39 0.60
C GLY A 84 -11.52 7.84 0.93
N ALA A 85 -10.95 7.33 2.03
CA ALA A 85 -9.57 7.64 2.43
C ALA A 85 -8.56 7.19 1.36
N ALA A 86 -8.68 5.95 0.87
CA ALA A 86 -7.83 5.42 -0.19
C ALA A 86 -7.92 6.27 -1.47
N ASP A 87 -9.12 6.58 -1.95
CA ASP A 87 -9.29 7.42 -3.15
C ASP A 87 -8.67 8.82 -2.98
N PHE A 88 -8.74 9.38 -1.76
CA PHE A 88 -8.16 10.69 -1.45
C PHE A 88 -6.64 10.66 -1.39
N LEU A 89 -6.07 9.60 -0.81
CA LEU A 89 -4.62 9.42 -0.68
C LEU A 89 -3.95 9.06 -2.02
N GLN A 90 -4.70 8.51 -2.97
CA GLN A 90 -4.23 8.14 -4.31
C GLN A 90 -4.33 9.27 -5.36
N GLU A 91 -4.79 10.47 -4.99
CA GLU A 91 -4.84 11.67 -5.85
C GLU A 91 -3.66 12.62 -5.61
#